data_AF-A0A836I1W3-F1
#
_entry.id   AF-A0A836I1W3-F1
#
_cell.length_a   1.000
_cell.length_b   1.000
_cell.length_c   1.000
_cell.angle_alpha   90.00
_cell.angle_beta   90.00
_cell.angle_gamma   90.00
#
_symmetry.space_group_name_H-M   'P 1'
#
loop_
_entity.id
_entity.type
_entity.pdbx_description
1 polymer ?
#
loop_
_entity_poly.entity_id
_entity_poly.type
_entity_poly.pdbx_seq_one_letter_code
_entity_poly.pdbx_strand_id
1 'polypeptide(L)'
;MEAQLHDALLASLRLDVDKYHRLTQRNSRLSGFILKVNGAQLQSKVATKDRKRHRETTDAVPRQLSGQPPSQGEEWPSIVLTTLLSVLHHLESEAGAQQDNSEDQSAAWSVKSALGFVAGFEMRHCGLRARHLCPDDRGATGSVSLPNIILSPQRLWNSIARTVSTPGPVCLATLDLECNELGDAGLQLLCSNLLGHLRSLRRLLLASNKITSAGLLLLAGAVQPQDGRNLPSQLETLGLTNNPLGRHACETAYGHPSEAAWCDAFRTLTSHLSSTLRRVHLNHTDLSTQEVLCVLHTLFECVYRDAEPCVFDMVYLRENDVHGKEETLRLLRDKFEGAVTLDTFLHRHVSI
;
A
#
# COMPACT_ATOMS: atom_id res chain seq x y z
N MET A 1 23.38 -15.33 -6.97
CA MET A 1 22.55 -14.19 -6.52
C MET A 1 21.17 -14.67 -6.11
N GLU A 2 20.44 -15.35 -6.99
CA GLU A 2 19.11 -15.90 -6.71
C GLU A 2 19.08 -16.83 -5.49
N ALA A 3 20.04 -17.76 -5.36
CA ALA A 3 20.15 -18.62 -4.18
C ALA A 3 20.34 -17.83 -2.86
N GLN A 4 21.15 -16.78 -2.87
CA GLN A 4 21.36 -15.93 -1.69
C GLN A 4 20.10 -15.11 -1.35
N LEU A 5 19.39 -14.62 -2.38
CA LEU A 5 18.12 -13.92 -2.21
C LEU A 5 17.05 -14.88 -1.67
N HIS A 6 17.00 -16.10 -2.20
CA HIS A 6 16.10 -17.15 -1.77
C HIS A 6 16.32 -17.45 -0.28
N ASP A 7 17.56 -17.73 0.12
CA ASP A 7 17.89 -18.03 1.51
C ASP A 7 17.58 -16.85 2.45
N ALA A 8 17.85 -15.62 2.00
CA ALA A 8 17.53 -14.42 2.78
C ALA A 8 16.02 -14.22 2.96
N LEU A 9 15.23 -14.37 1.89
CA LEU A 9 13.77 -14.27 1.93
C LEU A 9 13.16 -15.40 2.77
N LEU A 10 13.65 -16.63 2.60
CA LEU A 10 13.21 -17.79 3.38
C LEU A 10 13.49 -17.59 4.87
N ALA A 11 14.70 -17.16 5.22
CA ALA A 11 15.06 -16.86 6.61
C ALA A 11 14.20 -15.73 7.19
N SER A 12 13.97 -14.65 6.43
CA SER A 12 13.13 -13.54 6.86
C SER A 12 11.69 -13.98 7.12
N LEU A 13 11.09 -14.74 6.20
CA LEU A 13 9.72 -15.22 6.34
C LEU A 13 9.56 -16.19 7.52
N ARG A 14 10.53 -17.08 7.74
CA ARG A 14 10.52 -17.96 8.91
C ARG A 14 10.59 -17.16 10.22
N LEU A 15 11.41 -16.11 10.28
CA LEU A 15 11.49 -15.23 11.46
C LEU A 15 10.17 -14.50 11.73
N ASP A 16 9.49 -14.01 10.69
CA ASP A 16 8.19 -13.34 10.81
C ASP A 16 7.10 -14.32 11.30
N VAL A 17 7.09 -15.54 10.77
CA VAL A 17 6.21 -16.63 11.20
C VAL A 17 6.47 -16.99 12.68
N ASP A 18 7.72 -17.16 13.08
CA ASP A 18 8.08 -17.43 14.48
C ASP A 18 7.69 -16.29 15.42
N LYS A 19 7.86 -15.03 14.98
CA LYS A 19 7.45 -13.84 15.73
C LYS A 19 5.93 -13.83 15.90
N TYR A 20 5.18 -14.14 14.84
CA TYR A 20 3.73 -14.28 14.89
C TYR A 20 3.31 -15.36 15.89
N HIS A 21 3.91 -16.56 15.86
CA HIS A 21 3.62 -17.63 16.82
C HIS A 21 3.87 -17.24 18.27
N ARG A 22 5.00 -16.58 18.56
CA ARG A 22 5.29 -16.11 19.92
C ARG A 22 4.27 -15.08 20.41
N LEU A 23 3.75 -14.24 19.51
CA LEU A 23 2.75 -13.22 19.84
C LEU A 23 1.37 -13.84 20.07
N THR A 24 0.96 -14.82 19.25
CA THR A 24 -0.34 -15.50 19.43
C THR A 24 -0.39 -16.35 20.68
N GLN A 25 0.74 -16.92 21.12
CA GLN A 25 0.84 -17.62 22.40
C GLN A 25 0.72 -16.68 23.61
N ARG A 26 1.08 -15.40 23.46
CA ARG A 26 1.04 -14.40 24.53
C ARG A 26 -0.25 -13.60 24.59
N ASN A 27 -0.93 -13.40 23.45
CA ASN A 27 -2.13 -12.58 23.32
C ASN A 27 -3.14 -13.26 22.39
N SER A 28 -4.36 -13.50 22.88
CA SER A 28 -5.45 -14.17 22.14
C SER A 28 -6.11 -13.31 21.05
N ARG A 29 -5.70 -12.04 20.89
CA ARG A 29 -6.18 -11.19 19.79
C ARG A 29 -5.35 -11.48 18.54
N LEU A 30 -5.94 -12.27 17.65
CA LEU A 30 -5.42 -12.63 16.34
C LEU A 30 -5.31 -11.39 15.44
N SER A 31 -4.16 -10.70 15.46
CA SER A 31 -3.82 -9.74 14.41
C SER A 31 -2.85 -10.42 13.47
N GLY A 32 -3.24 -10.67 12.22
CA GLY A 32 -2.32 -11.19 11.20
C GLY A 32 -1.06 -10.34 11.05
N PHE A 33 -0.04 -10.86 10.39
CA PHE A 33 1.25 -10.16 10.23
C PHE A 33 1.42 -9.55 8.84
N ILE A 34 2.42 -8.69 8.69
CA ILE A 34 2.79 -8.06 7.41
C ILE A 34 3.97 -8.82 6.83
N LEU A 35 3.80 -9.34 5.62
CA LEU A 35 4.89 -9.92 4.82
C LEU A 35 5.67 -8.79 4.15
N LYS A 36 6.99 -8.75 4.36
CA LYS A 36 7.86 -7.64 3.89
C LYS A 36 8.92 -8.12 2.90
N VAL A 37 9.03 -7.41 1.77
CA VAL A 37 10.01 -7.65 0.71
C VAL A 37 10.62 -6.31 0.30
N ASN A 38 11.76 -5.98 0.87
CA ASN A 38 12.39 -4.67 0.68
C ASN A 38 13.70 -4.80 -0.12
N GLY A 39 13.68 -4.41 -1.40
CA GLY A 39 14.82 -4.60 -2.31
C GLY A 39 16.08 -3.84 -1.91
N ALA A 40 15.94 -2.65 -1.30
CA ALA A 40 17.07 -1.89 -0.74
C ALA A 40 17.48 -2.32 0.68
N GLN A 41 16.72 -3.17 1.37
CA GLN A 41 17.13 -3.71 2.68
C GLN A 41 18.00 -4.96 2.58
N LEU A 42 18.33 -5.40 1.35
CA LEU A 42 19.50 -6.25 1.14
C LEU A 42 20.80 -5.43 1.20
N GLN A 43 20.76 -4.09 0.98
CA GLN A 43 21.89 -3.17 1.17
C GLN A 43 21.44 -1.70 1.30
N SER A 44 21.29 -1.14 2.51
CA SER A 44 21.29 0.33 2.65
C SER A 44 21.57 0.79 4.08
N LYS A 45 22.65 1.57 4.23
CA LYS A 45 23.00 2.34 5.44
C LYS A 45 22.15 3.61 5.62
N VAL A 46 21.17 3.89 4.74
CA VAL A 46 20.37 5.13 4.78
C VAL A 46 19.17 5.04 5.73
N ALA A 47 18.81 3.83 6.19
CA ALA A 47 17.80 3.62 7.22
C ALA A 47 18.18 4.23 8.61
N THR A 48 19.34 4.86 8.77
CA THR A 48 19.76 5.45 10.05
C THR A 48 19.17 6.84 10.33
N LYS A 49 18.73 7.60 9.31
CA LYS A 49 18.17 8.95 9.53
C LYS A 49 16.67 8.95 9.85
N ASP A 50 15.85 8.20 9.12
CA ASP A 50 14.40 8.11 9.43
C ASP A 50 14.08 7.24 10.65
N ARG A 51 15.02 6.38 11.07
CA ARG A 51 14.94 5.63 12.34
C ARG A 51 14.87 6.52 13.58
N LYS A 52 15.17 7.82 13.51
CA LYS A 52 15.09 8.71 14.67
C LYS A 52 13.67 9.17 15.01
N ARG A 53 12.68 9.05 14.11
CA ARG A 53 11.31 9.52 14.38
C ARG A 53 10.34 8.43 14.86
N HIS A 54 10.63 7.15 14.65
CA HIS A 54 9.75 6.04 15.06
C HIS A 54 10.44 5.01 15.98
N ARG A 55 11.33 5.48 16.86
CA ARG A 55 12.04 4.60 17.79
C ARG A 55 11.30 4.48 19.12
N GLU A 56 10.21 3.72 19.11
CA GLU A 56 9.79 3.01 20.31
C GLU A 56 9.63 1.53 19.98
N THR A 57 10.15 0.70 20.89
CA THR A 57 10.21 -0.76 20.90
C THR A 57 11.30 -1.45 20.06
N THR A 58 12.05 -2.26 20.79
CA THR A 58 13.24 -3.03 20.44
C THR A 58 12.94 -4.13 19.42
N ASP A 59 13.35 -3.95 18.16
CA ASP A 59 13.45 -5.03 17.18
C ASP A 59 14.91 -5.21 16.76
N ALA A 60 15.40 -6.44 16.94
CA ALA A 60 16.76 -6.85 16.62
C ALA A 60 17.06 -6.64 15.13
N VAL A 61 18.27 -6.19 14.84
CA VAL A 61 18.76 -5.84 13.50
C VAL A 61 18.81 -7.11 12.62
N PRO A 62 18.17 -7.13 11.42
CA PRO A 62 18.34 -8.24 10.48
C PRO A 62 19.79 -8.28 9.98
N ARG A 63 20.32 -9.49 9.76
CA ARG A 63 21.68 -9.72 9.25
C ARG A 63 21.87 -8.98 7.92
N GLN A 64 22.83 -8.05 7.91
CA GLN A 64 23.27 -7.37 6.68
C GLN A 64 23.94 -8.39 5.75
N LEU A 65 23.49 -8.49 4.51
CA LEU A 65 24.19 -9.23 3.47
C LEU A 65 25.51 -8.51 3.16
N SER A 66 26.64 -9.13 3.49
CA SER A 66 27.94 -8.67 3.03
C SER A 66 28.20 -9.18 1.61
N GLY A 67 28.09 -8.30 0.62
CA GLY A 67 28.45 -8.54 -0.77
C GLY A 67 28.43 -7.22 -1.53
N GLN A 68 29.11 -7.10 -2.67
CA GLN A 68 28.93 -5.91 -3.51
C GLN A 68 27.51 -5.84 -4.07
N PRO A 69 26.93 -4.63 -4.25
CA PRO A 69 25.58 -4.50 -4.80
C PRO A 69 25.53 -5.17 -6.16
N PRO A 70 24.52 -6.01 -6.44
CA PRO A 70 24.31 -6.49 -7.79
C PRO A 70 24.03 -5.28 -8.68
N SER A 71 24.60 -5.27 -9.88
CA SER A 71 24.26 -4.30 -10.92
C SER A 71 22.74 -4.33 -11.12
N GLN A 72 22.04 -3.30 -10.61
CA GLN A 72 20.59 -3.17 -10.63
C GLN A 72 20.13 -3.02 -12.08
N GLY A 73 19.91 -4.16 -12.75
CA GLY A 73 19.42 -4.24 -14.12
C GLY A 73 17.90 -4.32 -14.20
N GLU A 74 17.37 -4.28 -15.42
CA GLU A 74 15.93 -4.37 -15.71
C GLU A 74 15.25 -5.65 -15.18
N GLU A 75 16.03 -6.70 -14.93
CA GLU A 75 15.56 -8.02 -14.50
C GLU A 75 15.37 -8.16 -12.99
N TRP A 76 15.94 -7.24 -12.18
CA TRP A 76 15.90 -7.32 -10.72
C TRP A 76 14.48 -7.53 -10.14
N PRO A 77 13.45 -6.78 -10.55
CA PRO A 77 12.12 -6.95 -9.97
C PRO A 77 11.52 -8.33 -10.33
N SER A 78 11.79 -8.85 -11.52
CA SER A 78 11.38 -10.19 -11.94
C SER A 78 12.07 -11.27 -11.10
N ILE A 79 13.38 -11.14 -10.85
CA ILE A 79 14.12 -12.05 -9.97
C ILE A 79 13.51 -12.07 -8.56
N VAL A 80 13.17 -10.89 -8.01
CA VAL A 80 12.55 -10.80 -6.69
C VAL A 80 11.18 -11.50 -6.66
N LEU A 81 10.32 -11.27 -7.65
CA LEU A 81 9.00 -11.89 -7.71
C LEU A 81 9.08 -13.42 -7.89
N THR A 82 9.94 -13.90 -8.79
CA THR A 82 10.15 -15.34 -9.01
C THR A 82 10.74 -16.01 -7.77
N THR A 83 11.71 -15.37 -7.11
CA THR A 83 12.30 -15.90 -5.88
C THR A 83 11.28 -15.93 -4.75
N LEU A 84 10.50 -14.86 -4.56
CA LEU A 84 9.44 -14.82 -3.56
C LEU A 84 8.41 -15.92 -3.80
N LEU A 85 7.98 -16.12 -5.04
CA LEU A 85 7.03 -17.19 -5.39
C LEU A 85 7.61 -18.56 -5.07
N SER A 86 8.88 -18.80 -5.40
CA SER A 86 9.59 -20.05 -5.09
C SER A 86 9.68 -20.31 -3.59
N VAL A 87 10.04 -19.30 -2.79
CA VAL A 87 10.11 -19.40 -1.32
C VAL A 87 8.73 -19.70 -0.72
N LEU A 88 7.69 -19.01 -1.17
CA LEU A 88 6.32 -19.27 -0.72
C LEU A 88 5.89 -20.70 -1.05
N HIS A 89 6.19 -21.18 -2.27
CA HIS A 89 5.89 -22.56 -2.66
C HIS A 89 6.67 -23.59 -1.80
N HIS A 90 7.94 -23.32 -1.52
CA HIS A 90 8.75 -24.16 -0.63
C HIS A 90 8.11 -24.27 0.76
N LEU A 91 7.74 -23.15 1.38
CA LEU A 91 7.08 -23.11 2.68
C LEU A 91 5.68 -23.78 2.67
N GLU A 92 4.94 -23.63 1.57
CA GLU A 92 3.65 -24.30 1.35
C GLU A 92 3.80 -25.82 1.22
N SER A 93 4.93 -26.30 0.66
CA SER A 93 5.23 -27.72 0.45
C SER A 93 5.84 -28.44 1.67
N GLU A 94 6.71 -27.77 2.44
CA GLU A 94 7.36 -28.35 3.64
C GLU A 94 6.34 -28.79 4.70
N ALA A 95 5.21 -28.08 4.79
CA ALA A 95 4.13 -28.41 5.72
C ALA A 95 3.44 -29.75 5.42
N GLY A 96 3.53 -30.27 4.19
CA GLY A 96 2.94 -31.56 3.81
C GLY A 96 3.77 -32.78 4.25
N ALA A 97 5.07 -32.63 4.47
CA ALA A 97 5.98 -33.75 4.77
C ALA A 97 6.16 -34.04 6.27
N GLN A 98 5.81 -33.09 7.15
CA GLN A 98 5.89 -33.28 8.61
C GLN A 98 4.66 -33.96 9.23
N GLN A 99 3.59 -34.16 8.45
CA GLN A 99 2.32 -34.69 8.96
C GLN A 99 2.27 -36.23 8.98
N ASP A 100 3.21 -36.91 8.31
CA ASP A 100 3.27 -38.38 8.21
C ASP A 100 4.19 -39.06 9.26
N ASN A 101 4.86 -38.31 10.16
CA ASN A 101 5.94 -38.88 10.98
C ASN A 101 5.98 -38.53 12.48
N SER A 102 4.89 -38.02 13.09
CA SER A 102 4.89 -37.81 14.55
C SER A 102 3.51 -37.94 15.19
N GLU A 103 3.35 -38.93 16.08
CA GLU A 103 2.19 -39.12 16.96
C GLU A 103 2.10 -38.11 18.13
N ASP A 104 3.05 -37.17 18.24
CA ASP A 104 3.08 -36.21 19.34
C ASP A 104 2.39 -34.89 18.96
N GLN A 105 1.07 -34.86 19.17
CA GLN A 105 0.22 -33.67 18.99
C GLN A 105 0.46 -32.62 20.08
N SER A 106 1.65 -32.02 20.09
CA SER A 106 1.79 -30.63 20.51
C SER A 106 1.49 -29.79 19.27
N ALA A 107 0.42 -28.99 19.30
CA ALA A 107 -0.11 -28.17 18.20
C ALA A 107 0.95 -27.22 17.57
N ALA A 108 1.89 -27.76 16.82
CA ALA A 108 2.86 -27.02 16.03
C ALA A 108 2.11 -26.44 14.84
N TRP A 109 1.77 -25.17 14.97
CA TRP A 109 1.14 -24.40 13.90
C TRP A 109 2.08 -24.41 12.70
N SER A 110 1.69 -25.13 11.63
CA SER A 110 2.56 -25.28 10.46
C SER A 110 2.84 -23.92 9.80
N VAL A 111 4.00 -23.77 9.16
CA VAL A 111 4.34 -22.53 8.41
C VAL A 111 3.27 -22.22 7.36
N LYS A 112 2.72 -23.25 6.71
CA LYS A 112 1.57 -23.13 5.79
C LYS A 112 0.34 -22.52 6.47
N SER A 113 0.01 -22.98 7.68
CA SER A 113 -1.09 -22.41 8.46
C SER A 113 -0.80 -20.95 8.84
N ALA A 114 0.46 -20.58 9.11
CA ALA A 114 0.84 -19.20 9.41
C ALA A 114 0.69 -18.28 8.20
N LEU A 115 1.02 -18.73 6.98
CA LEU A 115 0.86 -17.94 5.75
C LEU A 115 -0.58 -17.50 5.49
N GLY A 116 -1.58 -18.23 6.00
CA GLY A 116 -2.98 -17.82 5.97
C GLY A 116 -3.32 -16.59 6.84
N PHE A 117 -2.40 -16.14 7.70
CA PHE A 117 -2.58 -14.99 8.58
C PHE A 117 -1.81 -13.75 8.11
N VAL A 118 -1.34 -13.73 6.87
CA VAL A 118 -0.77 -12.52 6.27
C VAL A 118 -1.89 -11.50 6.06
N ALA A 119 -1.89 -10.45 6.87
CA ALA A 119 -2.86 -9.35 6.82
C ALA A 119 -2.32 -8.13 6.07
N GLY A 120 -1.04 -8.12 5.69
CA GLY A 120 -0.45 -7.05 4.90
C GLY A 120 0.70 -7.54 4.03
N PHE A 121 0.90 -6.87 2.91
CA PHE A 121 1.96 -7.15 1.96
C PHE A 121 2.71 -5.83 1.68
N GLU A 122 3.98 -5.79 2.04
CA GLU A 122 4.89 -4.66 1.86
C GLU A 122 5.97 -5.07 0.88
N MET A 123 6.07 -4.40 -0.26
CA MET A 123 7.10 -4.64 -1.26
C MET A 123 7.68 -3.33 -1.77
N ARG A 124 8.78 -2.89 -1.14
CA ARG A 124 9.38 -1.57 -1.37
C ARG A 124 10.75 -1.66 -1.99
N HIS A 125 11.19 -0.61 -2.70
CA HIS A 125 12.53 -0.52 -3.28
C HIS A 125 12.90 -1.72 -4.17
N CYS A 126 11.91 -2.37 -4.78
CA CYS A 126 12.13 -3.52 -5.65
C CYS A 126 12.22 -3.13 -7.13
N GLY A 127 11.95 -1.86 -7.46
CA GLY A 127 11.93 -1.38 -8.85
C GLY A 127 10.73 -1.94 -9.63
N LEU A 128 9.62 -2.27 -8.96
CA LEU A 128 8.41 -2.73 -9.64
C LEU A 128 7.95 -1.67 -10.66
N ARG A 129 7.43 -2.15 -11.79
CA ARG A 129 7.00 -1.37 -12.96
C ARG A 129 5.68 -1.96 -13.45
N ALA A 130 4.98 -1.26 -14.32
CA ALA A 130 3.71 -1.72 -14.90
C ALA A 130 3.72 -3.18 -15.37
N ARG A 131 4.75 -3.62 -16.11
CA ARG A 131 4.88 -5.00 -16.59
C ARG A 131 4.79 -6.07 -15.49
N HIS A 132 5.27 -5.77 -14.28
CA HIS A 132 5.24 -6.69 -13.14
C HIS A 132 3.85 -6.82 -12.50
N LEU A 133 2.87 -6.04 -12.96
CA LEU A 133 1.45 -6.11 -12.59
C LEU A 133 0.57 -6.70 -13.71
N CYS A 134 1.16 -7.06 -14.85
CA CYS A 134 0.46 -7.71 -15.95
C CYS A 134 0.47 -9.23 -15.71
N PRO A 135 -0.68 -9.88 -15.45
CA PRO A 135 -0.75 -11.33 -15.32
C PRO A 135 -0.61 -12.07 -16.66
N ASP A 136 -0.89 -11.39 -17.77
CA ASP A 136 -1.04 -11.95 -19.12
C ASP A 136 0.11 -11.53 -20.06
N ASP A 137 1.35 -11.45 -19.58
CA ASP A 137 2.51 -11.16 -20.46
C ASP A 137 2.80 -12.36 -21.38
N ARG A 138 1.97 -12.51 -22.43
CA ARG A 138 1.92 -13.65 -23.38
C ARG A 138 3.20 -13.81 -24.22
N GLY A 139 4.22 -12.97 -24.02
CA GLY A 139 5.52 -13.04 -24.69
C GLY A 139 6.63 -13.74 -23.90
N ALA A 140 6.47 -13.93 -22.58
CA ALA A 140 7.47 -14.54 -21.72
C ALA A 140 6.85 -15.68 -20.90
N THR A 141 6.88 -16.89 -21.44
CA THR A 141 6.52 -18.10 -20.70
C THR A 141 7.31 -18.17 -19.39
N GLY A 142 6.64 -17.97 -18.25
CA GLY A 142 7.26 -18.03 -16.92
C GLY A 142 7.43 -16.68 -16.19
N SER A 143 6.97 -15.55 -16.74
CA SER A 143 7.01 -14.26 -16.04
C SER A 143 6.06 -14.25 -14.82
N VAL A 144 6.61 -14.00 -13.63
CA VAL A 144 5.85 -13.90 -12.37
C VAL A 144 5.39 -12.46 -12.15
N SER A 145 4.07 -12.26 -12.01
CA SER A 145 3.48 -10.96 -11.69
C SER A 145 3.07 -10.88 -10.22
N LEU A 146 2.97 -9.66 -9.68
CA LEU A 146 2.49 -9.45 -8.32
C LEU A 146 1.05 -9.97 -8.11
N PRO A 147 0.08 -9.76 -9.04
CA PRO A 147 -1.23 -10.39 -8.95
C PRO A 147 -1.16 -11.93 -8.83
N ASN A 148 -0.28 -12.60 -9.57
CA ASN A 148 -0.12 -14.07 -9.47
C ASN A 148 0.29 -14.51 -8.06
N ILE A 149 1.07 -13.67 -7.36
CA ILE A 149 1.48 -13.95 -5.98
C ILE A 149 0.32 -13.68 -5.01
N ILE A 150 -0.27 -12.48 -5.05
CA ILE A 150 -1.26 -12.05 -4.06
C ILE A 150 -2.59 -12.78 -4.22
N LEU A 151 -3.02 -13.06 -5.45
CA LEU A 151 -4.30 -13.70 -5.76
C LEU A 151 -4.21 -15.23 -5.84
N SER A 152 -3.08 -15.81 -5.44
CA SER A 152 -2.91 -17.27 -5.43
C SER A 152 -3.99 -17.94 -4.59
N PRO A 153 -4.74 -18.92 -5.14
CA PRO A 153 -5.82 -19.61 -4.42
C PRO A 153 -5.30 -20.42 -3.22
N GLN A 154 -4.01 -20.76 -3.19
CA GLN A 154 -3.42 -21.49 -2.06
C GLN A 154 -3.24 -20.62 -0.81
N ARG A 155 -3.13 -19.29 -0.99
CA ARG A 155 -2.79 -18.34 0.08
C ARG A 155 -4.00 -17.72 0.76
N LEU A 156 -5.13 -17.66 0.04
CA LEU A 156 -6.41 -17.14 0.54
C LEU A 156 -6.34 -15.71 1.10
N TRP A 157 -5.29 -14.93 0.78
CA TRP A 157 -5.12 -13.55 1.26
C TRP A 157 -6.24 -12.60 0.79
N ASN A 158 -6.92 -12.94 -0.31
CA ASN A 158 -8.09 -12.21 -0.83
C ASN A 158 -9.43 -12.85 -0.44
N SER A 159 -9.44 -13.94 0.33
CA SER A 159 -10.65 -14.66 0.72
C SER A 159 -11.34 -13.96 1.88
N ILE A 160 -12.67 -13.75 1.78
CA ILE A 160 -13.49 -13.10 2.82
C ILE A 160 -13.96 -14.13 3.88
N ALA A 161 -13.35 -15.33 3.92
CA ALA A 161 -13.83 -16.44 4.74
C ALA A 161 -13.72 -16.13 6.25
N ARG A 162 -14.80 -15.60 6.82
CA ARG A 162 -15.03 -15.54 8.27
C ARG A 162 -15.88 -16.75 8.67
N THR A 163 -15.26 -17.84 9.12
CA THR A 163 -16.01 -18.91 9.79
C THR A 163 -16.04 -18.65 11.29
N VAL A 164 -17.22 -18.87 11.90
CA VAL A 164 -17.51 -18.52 13.30
C VAL A 164 -16.81 -19.45 14.32
N SER A 165 -16.27 -20.58 13.86
CA SER A 165 -15.84 -21.68 14.75
C SER A 165 -14.35 -22.03 14.67
N THR A 166 -13.57 -21.32 13.85
CA THR A 166 -12.10 -21.42 13.80
C THR A 166 -11.54 -20.04 13.46
N PRO A 167 -10.34 -19.64 13.93
CA PRO A 167 -9.68 -18.48 13.35
C PRO A 167 -9.30 -18.84 11.90
N GLY A 168 -10.18 -18.49 10.97
CA GLY A 168 -9.94 -18.61 9.53
C GLY A 168 -8.80 -17.68 9.08
N PRO A 169 -8.35 -17.82 7.81
CA PRO A 169 -7.32 -16.94 7.26
C PRO A 169 -7.73 -15.47 7.38
N VAL A 170 -6.76 -14.61 7.66
CA VAL A 170 -6.97 -13.16 7.73
C VAL A 170 -6.89 -12.60 6.31
N CYS A 171 -7.83 -11.71 5.97
CA CYS A 171 -7.81 -11.04 4.67
C CYS A 171 -6.73 -9.95 4.62
N LEU A 172 -6.14 -9.73 3.44
CA LEU A 172 -5.17 -8.67 3.20
C LEU A 172 -5.82 -7.30 3.41
N ALA A 173 -5.42 -6.63 4.49
CA ALA A 173 -5.88 -5.29 4.86
C ALA A 173 -4.89 -4.19 4.44
N THR A 174 -3.65 -4.53 4.11
CA THR A 174 -2.61 -3.56 3.75
C THR A 174 -1.83 -3.99 2.51
N LEU A 175 -1.72 -3.07 1.55
CA LEU A 175 -0.86 -3.19 0.39
C LEU A 175 0.05 -1.96 0.35
N ASP A 176 1.32 -2.18 0.62
CA ASP A 176 2.38 -1.16 0.58
C ASP A 176 3.32 -1.49 -0.58
N LEU A 177 3.30 -0.64 -1.61
CA LEU A 177 4.17 -0.71 -2.78
C LEU A 177 5.01 0.56 -2.90
N GLU A 178 5.29 1.23 -1.79
CA GLU A 178 6.07 2.48 -1.78
C GLU A 178 7.46 2.29 -2.38
N CYS A 179 8.02 3.36 -2.95
CA CYS A 179 9.37 3.39 -3.49
C CYS A 179 9.62 2.35 -4.60
N ASN A 180 8.71 2.29 -5.58
CA ASN A 180 8.89 1.53 -6.81
C ASN A 180 8.79 2.48 -8.02
N GLU A 181 8.62 1.94 -9.22
CA GLU A 181 8.57 2.67 -10.49
C GLU A 181 7.27 2.36 -11.26
N LEU A 182 6.15 2.27 -10.54
CA LEU A 182 4.88 1.83 -11.14
C LEU A 182 4.39 2.81 -12.22
N GLY A 183 4.48 4.12 -11.95
CA GLY A 183 3.89 5.17 -12.78
C GLY A 183 2.37 5.01 -12.95
N ASP A 184 1.79 5.83 -13.82
CA ASP A 184 0.35 5.79 -14.11
C ASP A 184 -0.08 4.46 -14.76
N ALA A 185 0.76 3.91 -15.63
CA ALA A 185 0.52 2.61 -16.26
C ALA A 185 0.46 1.47 -15.22
N GLY A 186 1.33 1.51 -14.20
CA GLY A 186 1.29 0.55 -13.11
C GLY A 186 0.04 0.73 -12.26
N LEU A 187 -0.36 1.97 -11.95
CA LEU A 187 -1.60 2.23 -11.21
C LEU A 187 -2.83 1.74 -11.98
N GLN A 188 -2.89 1.94 -13.30
CA GLN A 188 -3.95 1.40 -14.15
C GLN A 188 -4.08 -0.13 -14.03
N LEU A 189 -2.94 -0.83 -14.05
CA LEU A 189 -2.90 -2.28 -13.91
C LEU A 189 -3.23 -2.73 -12.48
N LEU A 190 -2.84 -1.97 -11.45
CA LEU A 190 -3.29 -2.23 -10.07
C LEU A 190 -4.82 -2.20 -9.99
N CYS A 191 -5.45 -1.14 -10.51
CA CYS A 191 -6.91 -0.99 -10.50
C CYS A 191 -7.62 -2.09 -11.29
N SER A 192 -7.05 -2.49 -12.44
CA SER A 192 -7.68 -3.46 -13.35
C SER A 192 -7.49 -4.91 -12.94
N ASN A 193 -6.33 -5.26 -12.35
CA ASN A 193 -5.95 -6.66 -12.14
C ASN A 193 -5.95 -7.08 -10.66
N LEU A 194 -5.74 -6.16 -9.73
CA LEU A 194 -5.49 -6.51 -8.33
C LEU A 194 -6.54 -5.96 -7.37
N LEU A 195 -6.76 -4.64 -7.38
CA LEU A 195 -7.51 -3.96 -6.33
C LEU A 195 -8.96 -4.42 -6.21
N GLY A 196 -9.65 -4.71 -7.33
CA GLY A 196 -11.03 -5.22 -7.31
C GLY A 196 -11.21 -6.56 -6.60
N HIS A 197 -10.14 -7.34 -6.44
CA HIS A 197 -10.13 -8.61 -5.73
C HIS A 197 -9.84 -8.45 -4.22
N LEU A 198 -9.26 -7.33 -3.79
CA LEU A 198 -8.85 -7.09 -2.41
C LEU A 198 -9.94 -6.37 -1.61
N ARG A 199 -11.11 -7.00 -1.47
CA ARG A 199 -12.31 -6.37 -0.88
C ARG A 199 -12.16 -5.95 0.60
N SER A 200 -11.19 -6.51 1.31
CA SER A 200 -10.89 -6.18 2.70
C SER A 200 -9.73 -5.19 2.86
N LEU A 201 -9.19 -4.66 1.76
CA LEU A 201 -8.08 -3.73 1.79
C LEU A 201 -8.50 -2.42 2.48
N ARG A 202 -7.76 -2.06 3.53
CA ARG A 202 -7.95 -0.84 4.31
C ARG A 202 -6.86 0.19 4.05
N ARG A 203 -5.67 -0.23 3.65
CA ARG A 203 -4.51 0.66 3.44
C ARG A 203 -3.86 0.37 2.09
N LEU A 204 -3.77 1.40 1.26
CA LEU A 204 -3.09 1.39 -0.03
C LEU A 204 -2.02 2.48 0.00
N LEU A 205 -0.75 2.06 0.01
CA LEU A 205 0.41 2.96 0.10
C LEU A 205 1.23 2.86 -1.18
N LEU A 206 1.31 3.97 -1.91
CA LEU A 206 1.90 4.08 -3.25
C LEU A 206 2.89 5.26 -3.32
N ALA A 207 3.42 5.72 -2.19
CA ALA A 207 4.37 6.82 -2.16
C ALA A 207 5.60 6.55 -3.05
N SER A 208 6.16 7.60 -3.67
CA SER A 208 7.38 7.48 -4.48
C SER A 208 7.27 6.45 -5.62
N ASN A 209 6.23 6.55 -6.46
CA ASN A 209 6.00 5.66 -7.59
C ASN A 209 5.95 6.36 -8.96
N LYS A 210 6.26 7.66 -9.01
CA LYS A 210 6.18 8.49 -10.23
C LYS A 210 4.75 8.54 -10.80
N ILE A 211 3.74 8.48 -9.93
CA ILE A 211 2.31 8.60 -10.29
C ILE A 211 2.01 10.08 -10.51
N THR A 212 1.33 10.41 -11.59
CA THR A 212 0.99 11.80 -11.94
C THR A 212 -0.48 12.11 -11.67
N SER A 213 -0.91 13.33 -11.99
CA SER A 213 -2.33 13.69 -12.04
C SER A 213 -3.18 12.73 -12.89
N ALA A 214 -2.63 12.18 -13.99
CA ALA A 214 -3.34 11.21 -14.82
C ALA A 214 -3.62 9.90 -14.05
N GLY A 215 -2.68 9.46 -13.22
CA GLY A 215 -2.88 8.35 -12.29
C GLY A 215 -3.99 8.60 -11.27
N LEU A 216 -4.10 9.81 -10.74
CA LEU A 216 -5.22 10.18 -9.85
C LEU A 216 -6.58 10.05 -10.56
N LEU A 217 -6.67 10.52 -11.81
CA LEU A 217 -7.87 10.38 -12.63
C LEU A 217 -8.22 8.89 -12.88
N LEU A 218 -7.21 8.05 -13.12
CA LEU A 218 -7.41 6.60 -13.26
C LEU A 218 -7.94 5.97 -11.97
N LEU A 219 -7.42 6.39 -10.80
CA LEU A 219 -7.89 5.93 -9.51
C LEU A 219 -9.36 6.34 -9.28
N ALA A 220 -9.71 7.60 -9.62
CA ALA A 220 -11.08 8.08 -9.54
C ALA A 220 -12.03 7.36 -10.51
N GLY A 221 -11.56 7.04 -11.72
CA GLY A 221 -12.31 6.25 -12.68
C GLY A 221 -12.59 4.82 -12.20
N ALA A 222 -11.71 4.26 -11.35
CA ALA A 222 -11.89 2.94 -10.75
C ALA A 222 -12.94 2.88 -9.62
N VAL A 223 -13.54 4.02 -9.26
CA VAL A 223 -14.68 4.09 -8.31
C VAL A 223 -15.95 3.49 -8.92
N GLN A 224 -16.15 3.64 -10.23
CA GLN A 224 -17.31 3.08 -10.90
C GLN A 224 -16.98 1.65 -11.34
N PRO A 225 -17.85 0.66 -11.05
CA PRO A 225 -17.67 -0.72 -11.52
C PRO A 225 -18.03 -0.81 -13.00
N GLN A 226 -17.28 -0.11 -13.85
CA GLN A 226 -17.23 -0.33 -15.28
C GLN A 226 -15.98 -1.19 -15.56
N ASP A 227 -16.16 -2.27 -16.31
CA ASP A 227 -15.06 -3.10 -16.83
C ASP A 227 -14.16 -3.79 -15.77
N GLY A 228 -14.71 -4.16 -14.61
CA GLY A 228 -13.98 -4.93 -13.60
C GLY A 228 -12.91 -4.14 -12.81
N ARG A 229 -12.75 -2.84 -13.11
CA ARG A 229 -11.98 -1.91 -12.29
C ARG A 229 -12.82 -1.54 -11.08
N ASN A 230 -12.35 -1.89 -9.89
CA ASN A 230 -13.07 -1.54 -8.66
C ASN A 230 -12.09 -1.18 -7.56
N LEU A 231 -12.19 0.05 -7.06
CA LEU A 231 -11.49 0.47 -5.88
C LEU A 231 -12.10 -0.21 -4.64
N PRO A 232 -11.31 -0.70 -3.66
CA PRO A 232 -11.85 -1.28 -2.44
C PRO A 232 -12.66 -0.23 -1.68
N SER A 233 -13.96 -0.49 -1.47
CA SER A 233 -14.85 0.43 -0.75
C SER A 233 -14.55 0.56 0.75
N GLN A 234 -13.70 -0.33 1.28
CA GLN A 234 -13.27 -0.36 2.69
C GLN A 234 -11.96 0.39 2.93
N LEU A 235 -11.46 1.15 1.94
CA LEU A 235 -10.17 1.83 2.05
C LEU A 235 -10.22 2.96 3.08
N GLU A 236 -9.43 2.83 4.14
CA GLU A 236 -9.30 3.80 5.22
C GLU A 236 -8.10 4.73 5.03
N THR A 237 -7.05 4.29 4.33
CA THR A 237 -5.83 5.07 4.13
C THR A 237 -5.37 5.00 2.69
N LEU A 238 -5.23 6.17 2.05
CA LEU A 238 -4.63 6.33 0.74
C LEU A 238 -3.33 7.13 0.87
N GLY A 239 -2.21 6.49 0.53
CA GLY A 239 -0.89 7.10 0.57
C GLY A 239 -0.33 7.35 -0.83
N LEU A 240 -0.18 8.61 -1.22
CA LEU A 240 0.36 9.02 -2.51
C LEU A 240 1.53 10.01 -2.39
N THR A 241 2.11 10.14 -1.20
CA THR A 241 3.23 11.04 -0.90
C THR A 241 4.40 10.90 -1.90
N ASN A 242 5.08 12.00 -2.22
CA ASN A 242 6.23 11.99 -3.13
C ASN A 242 5.89 11.42 -4.52
N ASN A 243 4.76 11.85 -5.08
CA ASN A 243 4.34 11.57 -6.45
C ASN A 243 3.92 12.89 -7.10
N PRO A 244 4.30 13.17 -8.36
CA PRO A 244 4.01 14.43 -9.06
C PRO A 244 2.52 14.57 -9.43
N LEU A 245 1.63 14.67 -8.44
CA LEU A 245 0.18 14.70 -8.64
C LEU A 245 -0.34 16.07 -9.07
N GLY A 246 0.40 17.15 -8.79
CA GLY A 246 0.04 18.48 -9.26
C GLY A 246 0.18 18.62 -10.76
N ARG A 247 -0.75 19.37 -11.37
CA ARG A 247 -0.83 19.57 -12.83
C ARG A 247 0.47 20.03 -13.51
N HIS A 248 1.34 20.73 -12.77
CA HIS A 248 2.57 21.34 -13.29
C HIS A 248 3.77 20.37 -13.29
N ALA A 249 3.64 19.21 -12.64
CA ALA A 249 4.76 18.34 -12.37
C ALA A 249 5.10 17.37 -13.51
N CYS A 250 4.26 17.25 -14.55
CA CYS A 250 4.55 16.41 -15.72
C CYS A 250 3.95 16.96 -17.04
N GLU A 251 4.79 17.22 -18.04
CA GLU A 251 4.37 17.27 -19.46
C GLU A 251 4.03 15.85 -19.90
N THR A 252 2.75 15.54 -20.10
CA THR A 252 2.34 14.23 -20.65
C THR A 252 1.92 14.37 -22.10
N ALA A 253 2.14 13.31 -22.89
CA ALA A 253 1.72 13.24 -24.30
C ALA A 253 0.19 13.28 -24.51
N TYR A 254 -0.60 13.11 -23.44
CA TYR A 254 -2.08 13.07 -23.48
C TYR A 254 -2.75 14.36 -23.00
N GLY A 255 -1.99 15.45 -22.86
CA GLY A 255 -2.50 16.74 -22.38
C GLY A 255 -2.64 16.79 -20.87
N HIS A 256 -2.52 17.99 -20.30
CA HIS A 256 -2.67 18.19 -18.86
C HIS A 256 -4.17 18.08 -18.49
N PRO A 257 -4.54 17.26 -17.50
CA PRO A 257 -5.89 17.34 -16.96
C PRO A 257 -6.13 18.76 -16.46
N SER A 258 -7.32 19.31 -16.75
CA SER A 258 -7.69 20.62 -16.21
C SER A 258 -7.75 20.56 -14.69
N GLU A 259 -7.52 21.68 -14.04
CA GLU A 259 -7.66 21.81 -12.58
C GLU A 259 -9.05 21.34 -12.10
N ALA A 260 -10.10 21.63 -12.88
CA ALA A 260 -11.45 21.13 -12.63
C ALA A 260 -11.49 19.59 -12.66
N ALA A 261 -10.87 18.95 -13.66
CA ALA A 261 -10.82 17.50 -13.76
C ALA A 261 -10.06 16.85 -12.58
N TRP A 262 -8.97 17.47 -12.13
CA TRP A 262 -8.23 17.01 -10.95
C TRP A 262 -9.11 17.07 -9.69
N CYS A 263 -9.77 18.22 -9.49
CA CYS A 263 -10.69 18.43 -8.38
C CYS A 263 -11.86 17.45 -8.39
N ASP A 264 -12.46 17.24 -9.56
CA ASP A 264 -13.57 16.31 -9.73
C ASP A 264 -13.12 14.87 -9.42
N ALA A 265 -11.93 14.47 -9.88
CA ALA A 265 -11.36 13.17 -9.56
C ALA A 265 -11.17 12.98 -8.04
N PHE A 266 -10.59 13.97 -7.34
CA PHE A 266 -10.42 13.89 -5.89
C PHE A 266 -11.77 13.88 -5.14
N ARG A 267 -12.75 14.66 -5.59
CA ARG A 267 -14.12 14.62 -5.05
C ARG A 267 -14.78 13.27 -5.25
N THR A 268 -14.66 12.68 -6.44
CA THR A 268 -15.20 11.34 -6.72
C THR A 268 -14.60 10.29 -5.79
N LEU A 269 -13.28 10.29 -5.60
CA LEU A 269 -12.60 9.39 -4.67
C LEU A 269 -13.07 9.57 -3.23
N THR A 270 -13.08 10.82 -2.77
CA THR A 270 -13.45 11.14 -1.38
C THR A 270 -14.92 10.81 -1.11
N SER A 271 -15.81 11.10 -2.06
CA SER A 271 -17.22 10.77 -1.95
C SER A 271 -17.46 9.26 -1.93
N HIS A 272 -16.69 8.48 -2.68
CA HIS A 272 -16.80 7.02 -2.66
C HIS A 272 -16.36 6.43 -1.32
N LEU A 273 -15.32 7.02 -0.73
CA LEU A 273 -14.72 6.54 0.52
C LEU A 273 -15.20 7.32 1.74
N SER A 274 -16.23 8.17 1.65
CA SER A 274 -16.57 9.13 2.71
C SER A 274 -16.89 8.47 4.06
N SER A 275 -17.46 7.26 4.03
CA SER A 275 -17.81 6.48 5.24
C SER A 275 -16.63 5.72 5.86
N THR A 276 -15.51 5.58 5.15
CA THR A 276 -14.38 4.72 5.56
C THR A 276 -13.04 5.46 5.59
N LEU A 277 -12.86 6.51 4.80
CA LEU A 277 -11.61 7.24 4.64
C LEU A 277 -11.22 7.94 5.94
N ARG A 278 -10.09 7.52 6.49
CA ARG A 278 -9.51 8.08 7.71
C ARG A 278 -8.32 8.98 7.40
N ARG A 279 -7.44 8.56 6.49
CA ARG A 279 -6.16 9.23 6.26
C ARG A 279 -5.81 9.35 4.79
N VAL A 280 -5.34 10.54 4.42
CA VAL A 280 -4.87 10.84 3.07
C VAL A 280 -3.48 11.45 3.15
N HIS A 281 -2.48 10.81 2.54
CA HIS A 281 -1.10 11.27 2.59
C HIS A 281 -0.68 11.86 1.24
N LEU A 282 -0.58 13.17 1.17
CA LEU A 282 -0.25 13.98 -0.01
C LEU A 282 0.90 14.96 0.31
N ASN A 283 1.90 14.51 1.08
CA ASN A 283 3.11 15.31 1.26
C ASN A 283 3.94 15.25 -0.03
N HIS A 284 4.62 16.34 -0.40
CA HIS A 284 5.51 16.40 -1.56
C HIS A 284 4.83 15.89 -2.84
N THR A 285 3.61 16.34 -3.12
CA THR A 285 2.86 15.89 -4.30
C THR A 285 2.77 16.93 -5.41
N ASP A 286 3.59 17.98 -5.30
CA ASP A 286 3.66 19.11 -6.23
C ASP A 286 2.31 19.81 -6.45
N LEU A 287 1.39 19.71 -5.48
CA LEU A 287 0.08 20.34 -5.59
C LEU A 287 0.23 21.86 -5.54
N SER A 288 -0.40 22.54 -6.49
CA SER A 288 -0.57 23.97 -6.46
C SER A 288 -1.45 24.40 -5.28
N THR A 289 -1.36 25.69 -4.91
CA THR A 289 -2.24 26.32 -3.92
C THR A 289 -3.72 25.97 -4.14
N GLN A 290 -4.17 25.99 -5.39
CA GLN A 290 -5.56 25.79 -5.75
C GLN A 290 -6.01 24.31 -5.67
N GLU A 291 -5.13 23.36 -6.00
CA GLU A 291 -5.38 21.93 -5.77
C GLU A 291 -5.41 21.61 -4.26
N VAL A 292 -4.54 22.23 -3.46
CA VAL A 292 -4.60 22.14 -1.99
C VAL A 292 -5.92 22.68 -1.44
N LEU A 293 -6.38 23.86 -1.92
CA LEU A 293 -7.69 24.40 -1.56
C LEU A 293 -8.82 23.42 -1.89
N CYS A 294 -8.73 22.76 -3.05
CA CYS A 294 -9.71 21.78 -3.48
C CYS A 294 -9.75 20.55 -2.58
N VAL A 295 -8.60 20.01 -2.18
CA VAL A 295 -8.48 18.90 -1.21
C VAL A 295 -9.14 19.29 0.11
N LEU A 296 -8.74 20.43 0.67
CA LEU A 296 -9.22 20.90 1.97
C LEU A 296 -10.72 21.17 1.94
N HIS A 297 -11.24 21.77 0.88
CA HIS A 297 -12.67 21.99 0.71
C HIS A 297 -13.45 20.68 0.60
N THR A 298 -12.97 19.74 -0.20
CA THR A 298 -13.62 18.44 -0.37
C THR A 298 -13.70 17.68 0.96
N LEU A 299 -12.60 17.66 1.72
CA LEU A 299 -12.54 16.97 3.01
C LEU A 299 -13.35 17.69 4.09
N PHE A 300 -13.35 19.02 4.11
CA PHE A 300 -14.19 19.81 5.01
C PHE A 300 -15.66 19.46 4.83
N GLU A 301 -16.15 19.45 3.59
CA GLU A 301 -17.52 19.04 3.28
C GLU A 301 -17.78 17.59 3.72
N CYS A 302 -16.84 16.66 3.51
CA CYS A 302 -16.99 15.29 4.02
C CYS A 302 -17.05 15.19 5.56
N VAL A 303 -16.44 16.12 6.30
CA VAL A 303 -16.46 16.12 7.77
C VAL A 303 -17.75 16.73 8.32
N TYR A 304 -18.30 17.76 7.67
CA TYR A 304 -19.36 18.59 8.25
C TYR A 304 -20.71 18.52 7.53
N ARG A 305 -20.82 17.84 6.38
CA ARG A 305 -22.07 17.76 5.61
C ARG A 305 -23.02 16.64 6.06
N ASP A 306 -22.52 15.56 6.65
CA ASP A 306 -23.34 14.40 7.05
C ASP A 306 -23.70 14.42 8.56
N ALA A 307 -24.91 13.92 8.89
CA ALA A 307 -25.39 13.80 10.27
C ALA A 307 -24.74 12.65 11.06
N GLU A 308 -24.06 11.73 10.37
CA GLU A 308 -23.30 10.64 10.95
C GLU A 308 -21.90 11.11 11.37
N PRO A 309 -21.31 10.55 12.44
CA PRO A 309 -19.98 10.94 12.87
C PRO A 309 -18.94 10.61 11.79
N CYS A 310 -18.34 11.65 11.22
CA CYS A 310 -17.26 11.49 10.25
C CYS A 310 -16.09 10.71 10.87
N VAL A 311 -15.57 9.73 10.12
CA VAL A 311 -14.43 8.89 10.55
C VAL A 311 -13.07 9.47 10.14
N PHE A 312 -13.08 10.61 9.45
CA PHE A 312 -11.88 11.22 8.92
C PHE A 312 -10.95 11.70 10.04
N ASP A 313 -9.70 11.24 9.99
CA ASP A 313 -8.69 11.56 11.01
C ASP A 313 -7.79 12.69 10.51
N MET A 314 -7.13 12.55 9.35
CA MET A 314 -6.02 13.42 8.98
C MET A 314 -5.70 13.45 7.47
N VAL A 315 -5.45 14.64 6.92
CA VAL A 315 -4.75 14.84 5.65
C VAL A 315 -3.34 15.41 5.90
N TYR A 316 -2.36 14.88 5.17
CA TYR A 316 -0.98 15.36 5.21
C TYR A 316 -0.65 16.06 3.88
N LEU A 317 -0.27 17.34 3.93
CA LEU A 317 -0.07 18.21 2.75
C LEU A 317 1.26 18.99 2.81
N ARG A 318 2.23 18.52 3.59
CA ARG A 318 3.52 19.19 3.75
C ARG A 318 4.28 19.25 2.44
N GLU A 319 5.04 20.32 2.26
CA GLU A 319 6.00 20.46 1.15
C GLU A 319 5.35 20.31 -0.25
N ASN A 320 4.14 20.84 -0.42
CA ASN A 320 3.56 21.08 -1.75
C ASN A 320 3.94 22.49 -2.27
N ASP A 321 3.73 22.74 -3.56
CA ASP A 321 4.04 24.03 -4.22
C ASP A 321 2.97 25.09 -3.90
N VAL A 322 2.99 25.51 -2.64
CA VAL A 322 2.04 26.47 -2.08
C VAL A 322 2.71 27.84 -2.06
N HIS A 323 2.12 28.84 -2.74
CA HIS A 323 2.64 30.22 -2.79
C HIS A 323 2.75 30.87 -1.40
N GLY A 324 2.06 30.30 -0.41
CA GLY A 324 2.28 30.53 1.01
C GLY A 324 1.19 29.88 1.85
N LYS A 325 1.55 29.37 3.03
CA LYS A 325 0.60 28.82 4.01
C LYS A 325 -0.48 29.83 4.37
N GLU A 326 -0.10 31.10 4.52
CA GLU A 326 -1.00 32.20 4.91
C GLU A 326 -2.00 32.55 3.81
N GLU A 327 -1.58 32.57 2.55
CA GLU A 327 -2.46 32.82 1.40
C GLU A 327 -3.49 31.70 1.25
N THR A 328 -3.07 30.44 1.37
CA THR A 328 -3.99 29.28 1.33
C THR A 328 -5.02 29.39 2.44
N LEU A 329 -4.60 29.69 3.68
CA LEU A 329 -5.51 29.86 4.80
C LEU A 329 -6.47 31.04 4.60
N ARG A 330 -6.01 32.14 4.01
CA ARG A 330 -6.87 33.29 3.66
C ARG A 330 -7.93 32.89 2.64
N LEU A 331 -7.53 32.24 1.54
CA LEU A 331 -8.43 31.80 0.48
C LEU A 331 -9.46 30.77 0.97
N LEU A 332 -9.09 29.90 1.93
CA LEU A 332 -10.04 29.02 2.60
C LEU A 332 -11.07 29.84 3.39
N ARG A 333 -10.62 30.76 4.27
CA ARG A 333 -11.53 31.57 5.08
C ARG A 333 -12.52 32.38 4.25
N ASP A 334 -12.09 32.91 3.11
CA ASP A 334 -12.97 33.63 2.18
C ASP A 334 -14.03 32.71 1.53
N LYS A 335 -13.77 31.40 1.44
CA LYS A 335 -14.69 30.40 0.86
C LYS A 335 -15.65 29.75 1.85
N PHE A 336 -15.37 29.74 3.17
CA PHE A 336 -16.21 29.06 4.16
C PHE A 336 -16.93 30.03 5.11
N GLU A 337 -18.26 30.00 5.09
CA GLU A 337 -19.11 30.70 6.07
C GLU A 337 -19.07 29.95 7.42
N GLY A 338 -18.08 30.23 8.27
CA GLY A 338 -17.99 29.63 9.60
C GLY A 338 -16.57 29.49 10.12
N ALA A 339 -15.94 30.60 10.54
CA ALA A 339 -14.54 30.66 10.94
C ALA A 339 -14.15 29.62 12.02
N VAL A 340 -15.01 29.42 13.03
CA VAL A 340 -14.74 28.50 14.15
C VAL A 340 -14.71 27.04 13.72
N THR A 341 -15.62 26.63 12.83
CA THR A 341 -15.69 25.26 12.30
C THR A 341 -14.49 24.96 11.41
N LEU A 342 -14.12 25.92 10.54
CA LEU A 342 -12.95 25.81 9.68
C LEU A 342 -11.65 25.74 10.50
N ASP A 343 -11.48 26.59 11.52
CA ASP A 343 -10.28 26.56 12.36
C ASP A 343 -10.16 25.25 13.13
N THR A 344 -11.28 24.70 13.62
CA THR A 344 -11.32 23.38 14.27
C THR A 344 -10.91 22.27 13.30
N PHE A 345 -11.43 22.31 12.07
CA PHE A 345 -11.06 21.36 11.01
C PHE A 345 -9.56 21.39 10.73
N LEU A 346 -9.02 22.58 10.46
CA LEU A 346 -7.61 22.78 10.14
C LEU A 346 -6.69 22.30 11.27
N HIS A 347 -7.06 22.58 12.52
CA HIS A 347 -6.27 22.16 13.68
C HIS A 347 -6.29 20.64 13.91
N ARG A 348 -7.46 20.01 13.73
CA ARG A 348 -7.66 18.59 14.09
C ARG A 348 -7.31 17.63 12.96
N HIS A 349 -7.53 18.02 11.72
CA HIS A 349 -7.55 17.12 10.58
C HIS A 349 -6.52 17.44 9.50
N VAL A 350 -5.70 18.48 9.66
CA VAL A 350 -4.78 18.92 8.62
C VAL A 350 -3.36 19.06 9.16
N SER A 351 -2.41 18.40 8.48
CA SER A 351 -0.98 18.50 8.73
C SER A 351 -0.31 19.16 7.51
N ILE A 352 -0.15 20.49 7.56
CA ILE A 352 0.51 21.31 6.53
C ILE A 352 1.87 21.83 6.97
#